data_AF-V8N3R8-F1
#
_entry.id   AF-V8N3R8-F1
#
_cell.length_a   1.000
_cell.length_b   1.000
_cell.length_c   1.000
_cell.angle_alpha   90.00
_cell.angle_beta   90.00
_cell.angle_gamma   90.00
#
_symmetry.space_group_name_H-M   'P 1'
#
loop_
_entity.id
_entity.type
_entity.pdbx_description
1 polymer ?
#
loop_
_entity_poly.entity_id
_entity_poly.type
_entity_poly.pdbx_seq_one_letter_code
_entity_poly.pdbx_strand_id
1 'polypeptide(L)'
;EFNFISFQYHAKSIANIREATQSLATNPLVFRPVAIALDTKGPEIRTGLIKGGENKEVELVKGSRLIVTTDPAFREQCDPQTIWVDYANLPKV
;
A
#
# COMPACT_ATOMS: atom_id res chain seq x y z
N GLU A 1 -1.19 -0.37 -10.58
CA GLU A 1 -0.27 -0.64 -9.44
C GLU A 1 -1.00 -0.30 -8.14
N PHE A 2 -0.85 -1.11 -7.08
CA PHE A 2 -1.40 -0.80 -5.74
C PHE A 2 -0.43 0.07 -4.91
N ASN A 3 0.21 1.08 -5.53
CA ASN A 3 1.04 2.04 -4.80
C ASN A 3 0.24 3.32 -4.63
N PHE A 4 -0.31 3.50 -3.42
CA PHE A 4 -1.07 4.68 -3.02
C PHE A 4 -0.22 5.96 -2.97
N ILE A 5 1.11 5.84 -3.05
CA ILE A 5 2.03 6.95 -2.88
C ILE A 5 3.06 6.93 -4.02
N SER A 6 3.17 8.06 -4.73
CA SER A 6 4.04 8.18 -5.90
C SER A 6 5.50 8.46 -5.52
N PHE A 7 6.42 8.13 -6.42
CA PHE A 7 7.83 8.55 -6.29
C PHE A 7 7.97 10.06 -6.09
N GLN A 8 7.12 10.86 -6.75
CA GLN A 8 7.11 12.32 -6.59
C GLN A 8 6.73 12.75 -5.18
N TYR A 9 5.75 12.09 -4.56
CA TYR A 9 5.39 12.34 -3.17
C TYR A 9 6.57 12.07 -2.24
N HIS A 10 7.22 10.90 -2.38
CA HIS A 10 8.38 10.56 -1.56
C HIS A 10 9.56 11.53 -1.79
N ALA A 11 9.83 11.93 -3.04
CA ALA A 11 10.87 12.91 -3.36
C ALA A 11 10.60 14.28 -2.68
N LYS A 12 9.34 14.73 -2.68
CA LYS A 12 8.93 15.95 -1.98
C LYS A 12 9.13 15.84 -0.47
N SER A 13 8.76 14.71 0.13
CA SER A 13 8.98 14.46 1.56
C SER A 13 10.47 14.48 1.93
N ILE A 14 11.32 13.87 1.10
CA ILE A 14 12.79 13.91 1.29
C ILE A 14 13.33 15.35 1.20
N ALA A 15 12.86 16.14 0.24
CA ALA A 15 13.26 17.55 0.10
C ALA A 15 12.90 18.36 1.34
N ASN A 16 11.67 18.23 1.84
CA ASN A 16 11.21 18.91 3.04
C ASN A 16 12.02 18.51 4.29
N ILE A 17 12.34 17.22 4.45
CA ILE A 17 13.16 16.73 5.58
C ILE A 17 14.57 17.35 5.53
N ARG A 18 15.17 17.44 4.34
CA ARG A 18 16.50 18.06 4.15
C ARG A 18 16.47 19.56 4.44
N GLU A 19 15.46 20.26 3.96
CA GLU A 19 15.26 21.69 4.25
C GLU A 19 15.11 21.94 5.75
N ALA A 20 14.25 21.17 6.42
CA ALA A 20 14.07 21.26 7.87
C ALA A 20 15.37 20.99 8.64
N THR A 21 16.13 19.96 8.25
CA THR A 21 17.43 19.64 8.87
C THR A 21 18.44 20.78 8.67
N GLN A 22 18.50 21.33 7.47
CA GLN A 22 19.43 22.42 7.14
C GLN A 22 19.08 23.73 7.85
N SER A 23 17.81 23.97 8.15
CA SER A 23 17.37 25.16 8.91
C SER A 23 18.02 25.26 10.30
N LEU A 24 18.45 24.13 10.87
CA LEU A 24 19.12 24.05 12.17
C LEU A 24 20.65 23.99 12.07
N ALA A 25 21.21 24.00 10.85
CA ALA A 25 22.64 23.79 10.62
C ALA A 25 23.52 25.00 11.00
N THR A 26 22.92 26.17 11.21
CA THR A 26 23.65 27.41 11.56
C THR A 26 24.19 27.42 12.97
N ASN A 27 23.61 26.63 13.89
CA ASN A 27 24.06 26.53 15.26
C ASN A 27 24.47 25.07 15.59
N PRO A 28 25.79 24.79 15.67
CA PRO A 28 26.30 23.45 15.95
C PRO A 28 25.84 22.84 17.28
N LEU A 29 25.42 23.67 18.25
CA LEU A 29 24.94 23.19 19.55
C LEU A 29 23.52 22.60 19.49
N VAL A 30 22.74 22.94 18.46
CA VAL A 30 21.35 22.45 18.27
C VAL A 30 21.19 21.58 17.03
N PHE A 31 22.14 21.62 16.11
CA PHE A 31 22.13 20.78 14.92
C PHE A 31 22.07 19.30 15.29
N ARG A 32 21.16 18.57 14.65
CA ARG A 32 21.07 17.11 14.76
C ARG A 32 21.07 16.48 13.37
N PRO A 33 22.01 15.58 13.07
CA PRO A 33 21.95 14.78 11.86
C PRO A 33 20.66 13.96 11.81
N VAL A 34 19.99 13.95 10.67
CA VAL A 34 18.78 13.16 10.41
C VAL A 34 19.05 12.18 9.28
N ALA A 35 18.94 10.89 9.57
CA ALA A 35 18.99 9.83 8.57
C ALA A 35 17.62 9.65 7.91
N ILE A 36 17.61 9.22 6.65
CA ILE A 36 16.39 8.87 5.91
C ILE A 36 16.48 7.38 5.60
N ALA A 37 15.52 6.61 6.12
CA ALA A 37 15.35 5.20 5.82
C ALA A 37 14.24 5.01 4.78
N LEU A 38 14.43 4.07 3.85
CA LEU A 38 13.42 3.64 2.89
C LEU A 38 12.91 2.27 3.31
N ASP A 39 11.62 2.19 3.59
CA ASP A 39 10.93 0.92 3.79
C ASP A 39 10.41 0.41 2.44
N THR A 40 10.71 -0.85 2.13
CA THR A 40 10.34 -1.44 0.84
C THR A 40 8.98 -2.10 0.94
N LYS A 41 8.18 -2.02 -0.12
CA LYS A 41 6.88 -2.70 -0.19
C LYS A 41 6.96 -4.21 0.13
N GLY A 42 8.04 -4.88 -0.25
CA GLY A 42 8.17 -6.32 -0.08
C GLY A 42 7.18 -7.16 -0.94
N PRO A 43 7.22 -8.49 -0.81
CA PRO A 43 6.40 -9.43 -1.57
C PRO A 43 5.02 -9.64 -0.91
N GLU A 44 4.25 -8.57 -0.77
CA GLU A 44 2.89 -8.64 -0.20
C GLU A 44 1.89 -9.29 -1.16
N ILE A 45 0.90 -9.99 -0.61
CA ILE A 45 -0.31 -10.41 -1.33
C ILE A 45 -1.43 -9.44 -0.98
N ARG A 46 -2.07 -8.85 -1.98
CA ARG A 46 -3.16 -7.87 -1.81
C ARG A 46 -4.43 -8.33 -2.50
N THR A 47 -5.56 -7.90 -1.94
CA THR A 47 -6.89 -8.15 -2.52
C THR A 47 -7.24 -7.12 -3.59
N GLY A 48 -8.27 -7.44 -4.37
CA GLY A 48 -8.88 -6.53 -5.33
C GLY A 48 -9.73 -5.42 -4.70
N LEU A 49 -10.32 -4.59 -5.55
CA LEU A 49 -11.26 -3.55 -5.15
C LEU A 49 -12.66 -4.13 -4.98
N ILE A 50 -13.38 -3.59 -4.00
CA ILE A 50 -14.79 -3.92 -3.77
C ILE A 50 -15.65 -3.40 -4.92
N LYS A 51 -16.61 -4.23 -5.35
CA LYS A 51 -17.59 -3.86 -6.35
C LYS A 51 -18.34 -2.59 -5.92
N GLY A 52 -18.21 -1.54 -6.73
CA GLY A 52 -18.86 -0.26 -6.48
C GLY A 52 -17.98 0.81 -5.83
N GLY A 53 -16.67 0.57 -5.66
CA GLY A 53 -15.66 1.60 -5.44
C GLY A 53 -14.68 1.31 -4.30
N GLU A 54 -13.55 2.04 -4.30
CA GLU A 54 -12.42 1.86 -3.37
C GLU A 54 -12.76 2.13 -1.89
N ASN A 55 -13.79 2.94 -1.62
CA ASN A 55 -14.21 3.32 -0.27
C ASN A 55 -15.42 2.52 0.22
N LYS A 56 -15.77 1.43 -0.46
CA LYS A 56 -16.85 0.54 -0.03
C LYS A 56 -16.27 -0.65 0.71
N GLU A 57 -17.02 -1.08 1.71
CA GLU A 57 -16.71 -2.27 2.49
C GLU A 57 -17.80 -3.32 2.29
N VAL A 58 -17.46 -4.57 2.53
CA VAL A 58 -18.38 -5.71 2.49
C VAL A 58 -18.26 -6.51 3.76
N GLU A 59 -19.39 -7.00 4.27
CA GLU A 59 -19.42 -7.84 5.46
C GLU A 59 -19.24 -9.32 5.07
N LEU A 60 -18.29 -9.99 5.71
CA LEU A 60 -18.11 -11.45 5.59
C LEU A 60 -18.75 -12.14 6.79
N VAL A 61 -19.85 -12.86 6.53
CA VAL A 61 -20.61 -13.54 7.58
C VAL A 61 -20.02 -14.92 7.86
N LYS A 62 -19.76 -15.21 9.14
CA LYS A 62 -19.22 -16.50 9.59
C LYS A 62 -20.05 -17.68 9.06
N GLY A 63 -19.35 -18.68 8.52
CA GLY A 63 -19.97 -19.89 7.96
C GLY A 63 -20.38 -19.75 6.48
N SER A 64 -20.28 -18.55 5.90
CA SER A 64 -20.51 -18.35 4.46
C SER A 64 -19.36 -18.94 3.64
N ARG A 65 -19.68 -19.37 2.42
CA ARG A 65 -18.68 -19.80 1.44
C ARG A 65 -18.16 -18.57 0.68
N LEU A 66 -16.83 -18.53 0.51
CA LEU A 66 -16.13 -17.50 -0.25
C LEU A 66 -15.21 -18.16 -1.27
N ILE A 67 -15.13 -17.60 -2.48
CA ILE A 67 -14.20 -17.99 -3.53
C ILE A 67 -13.02 -17.01 -3.51
N VAL A 68 -11.81 -17.54 -3.42
CA VAL A 68 -10.58 -16.76 -3.67
C VAL A 68 -10.11 -17.08 -5.08
N THR A 69 -9.93 -16.06 -5.91
CA THR A 69 -9.55 -16.20 -7.33
C THR A 69 -8.33 -15.38 -7.68
N THR A 70 -7.58 -15.83 -8.68
CA THR A 70 -6.47 -15.07 -9.30
C THR A 70 -6.85 -14.52 -10.67
N ASP A 71 -8.09 -14.76 -11.14
CA ASP A 71 -8.59 -14.28 -12.43
C ASP A 71 -8.71 -12.74 -12.45
N PRO A 72 -7.92 -12.03 -13.27
CA PRO A 72 -7.93 -10.57 -13.36
C PRO A 72 -9.30 -9.96 -13.63
N ALA A 73 -10.26 -10.70 -14.20
CA ALA A 73 -11.63 -10.23 -14.41
C ALA A 73 -12.30 -9.78 -13.09
N PHE A 74 -11.92 -10.37 -11.96
CA PHE A 74 -12.48 -10.08 -10.64
C PHE A 74 -11.72 -9.00 -9.86
N ARG A 75 -10.66 -8.41 -10.43
CA ARG A 75 -9.79 -7.43 -9.75
C ARG A 75 -10.56 -6.26 -9.12
N GLU A 76 -11.63 -5.80 -9.77
CA GLU A 76 -12.46 -4.68 -9.28
C GLU A 76 -13.89 -5.10 -8.96
N GLN A 77 -14.10 -6.41 -8.83
CA GLN A 77 -15.42 -7.02 -8.63
C GLN A 77 -15.47 -7.84 -7.34
N CYS A 78 -14.65 -7.50 -6.34
CA CYS A 78 -14.65 -8.22 -5.07
C CYS A 78 -15.96 -7.96 -4.29
N ASP A 79 -16.51 -9.00 -3.70
CA ASP A 79 -17.76 -8.97 -2.93
C ASP A 79 -17.76 -10.10 -1.85
N PRO A 80 -18.85 -10.28 -1.07
CA PRO A 80 -18.89 -11.34 -0.05
C PRO A 80 -18.76 -12.77 -0.57
N GLN A 81 -18.89 -13.00 -1.88
CA GLN A 81 -18.83 -14.32 -2.50
C GLN A 81 -17.50 -14.57 -3.22
N THR A 82 -16.85 -13.53 -3.76
CA THR A 82 -15.60 -13.66 -4.50
C THR A 82 -14.59 -12.57 -4.12
N ILE A 83 -13.36 -12.98 -3.79
CA ILE A 83 -12.21 -12.07 -3.58
C ILE A 83 -11.11 -12.42 -4.57
N TRP A 84 -10.66 -11.42 -5.33
CA TRP A 84 -9.46 -11.52 -6.15
C TRP A 84 -8.21 -11.23 -5.33
N VAL A 85 -7.12 -11.94 -5.60
CA VAL A 85 -5.79 -11.69 -5.03
C VAL A 85 -4.72 -11.56 -6.12
N ASP A 86 -3.72 -10.71 -5.89
CA ASP A 86 -2.67 -10.39 -6.87
C ASP A 86 -1.55 -11.45 -7.00
N TYR A 87 -1.58 -12.49 -6.17
CA TYR A 87 -0.60 -13.58 -6.22
C TYR A 87 -1.05 -14.72 -7.14
N ALA A 88 -0.69 -14.64 -8.43
CA ALA A 88 -1.09 -15.59 -9.46
C ALA A 88 -0.71 -17.06 -9.18
N ASN A 89 0.35 -17.30 -8.41
CA ASN A 89 0.80 -18.66 -8.07
C ASN A 89 0.12 -19.24 -6.82
N LEU A 90 -0.82 -18.54 -6.19
CA LEU A 90 -1.51 -19.02 -4.99
C LEU A 90 -2.07 -20.46 -5.12
N PRO A 91 -2.72 -20.87 -6.22
CA PRO A 91 -3.29 -22.22 -6.33
C PRO A 91 -2.28 -23.36 -6.47
N LYS A 92 -0.99 -23.05 -6.66
CA LYS A 92 0.09 -24.03 -6.85
C LYS A 92 0.82 -24.36 -5.55
N VAL A 93 0.55 -23.62 -4.48
CA VAL A 93 1.10 -23.81 -3.14
C VAL A 93 0.22 -24.78 -2.38
#